data_AF-A0A8T4WJL0-F1
#
_entry.id   AF-A0A8T4WJL0-F1
#
_cell.length_a   1.000
_cell.length_b   1.000
_cell.length_c   1.000
_cell.angle_alpha   90.00
_cell.angle_beta   90.00
_cell.angle_gamma   90.00
#
_symmetry.space_group_name_H-M   'P 1'
#
loop_
_entity.id
_entity.type
_entity.pdbx_description
1 polymer ?
#
loop_
_entity_poly.entity_id
_entity_poly.type
_entity_poly.pdbx_seq_one_letter_code
_entity_poly.pdbx_strand_id
1 'polypeptide(L)'
;MRFRRGPRKASKIQKKNLIENAKTLAEDPMKVIPECQDSCLFCKFGRAKRKIKKIEKYSNNEKKLEKYAKRGTDLSKAVAGTILFGIQKEAKKITTAKSPEGEIAYAKKGKASKKRLVGVQHFDDPKKRLIAFSKEAQKGYYFYSLDDKVVCTGKKPNPPKEFVKSAVERIPYNISKRNGTYSCGHIRKERGRLDLDWESAGKT
;
A
#
# COMPACT_ATOMS: atom_id res chain seq x y z
N MET A 1 3.30 17.48 33.49
CA MET A 1 2.67 16.30 32.84
C MET A 1 3.77 15.40 32.24
N ARG A 2 4.07 14.23 32.83
CA ARG A 2 5.11 13.31 32.35
C ARG A 2 4.63 12.59 31.09
N PHE A 3 5.13 12.98 29.91
CA PHE A 3 4.94 12.21 28.68
C PHE A 3 5.56 10.82 28.84
N ARG A 4 4.74 9.76 28.87
CA ARG A 4 5.22 8.37 28.88
C ARG A 4 5.95 8.09 27.56
N ARG A 5 7.29 8.19 27.59
CA ARG A 5 8.21 7.78 26.52
C ARG A 5 8.53 6.28 26.60
N GLY A 6 7.49 5.45 26.65
CA GLY A 6 7.61 4.00 26.48
C GLY A 6 7.17 3.60 25.06
N PRO A 7 7.71 2.53 24.45
CA PRO A 7 7.18 2.04 23.18
C PRO A 7 5.69 1.71 23.38
N ARG A 8 4.82 2.41 22.65
CA ARG A 8 3.37 2.13 22.68
C ARG A 8 3.17 0.70 22.20
N LYS A 9 2.78 -0.19 23.12
CA LYS A 9 2.37 -1.55 22.76
C LYS A 9 1.15 -1.43 21.84
N ALA A 10 1.18 -2.13 20.72
CA ALA A 10 0.03 -2.19 19.83
C ALA A 10 -1.19 -2.73 20.60
N SER A 11 -2.37 -2.17 20.31
CA SER A 11 -3.59 -2.60 20.97
C SER A 11 -3.92 -4.06 20.62
N LYS A 12 -4.72 -4.73 21.46
CA LYS A 12 -5.19 -6.11 21.19
C LYS A 12 -5.88 -6.20 19.82
N ILE A 13 -6.63 -5.15 19.45
CA ILE A 13 -7.33 -5.03 18.17
C ILE A 13 -6.32 -4.92 17.01
N GLN A 14 -5.34 -4.01 17.11
CA GLN A 14 -4.31 -3.87 16.08
C GLN A 14 -3.54 -5.18 15.85
N LYS A 15 -3.24 -5.90 16.93
CA LYS A 15 -2.61 -7.23 16.82
C LYS A 15 -3.51 -8.22 16.09
N LYS A 16 -4.80 -8.28 16.43
CA LYS A 16 -5.78 -9.17 15.78
C LYS A 16 -5.85 -8.88 14.28
N ASN A 17 -5.98 -7.61 13.90
CA ASN A 17 -6.04 -7.19 12.49
C ASN A 17 -4.75 -7.57 11.73
N LEU A 18 -3.56 -7.34 12.32
CA LEU A 18 -2.30 -7.74 11.70
C LEU A 18 -2.20 -9.26 11.45
N ILE A 19 -2.74 -10.07 12.37
CA ILE A 19 -2.76 -11.54 12.22
C ILE A 19 -3.78 -11.96 11.16
N GLU A 20 -4.96 -11.34 11.13
CA GLU A 20 -5.98 -11.60 10.12
C GLU A 20 -5.46 -11.25 8.72
N ASN A 21 -4.88 -10.06 8.55
CA ASN A 21 -4.22 -9.66 7.32
C ASN A 21 -3.11 -10.63 6.91
N ALA A 22 -2.30 -11.11 7.86
CA ALA A 22 -1.27 -12.09 7.57
C ALA A 22 -1.83 -13.44 7.06
N LYS A 23 -3.00 -13.87 7.55
CA LYS A 23 -3.69 -15.08 7.07
C LYS A 23 -4.25 -14.88 5.67
N THR A 24 -4.97 -13.78 5.45
CA THR A 24 -5.50 -13.44 4.12
C THR A 24 -4.38 -13.32 3.09
N LEU A 25 -3.23 -12.77 3.48
CA LEU A 25 -2.05 -12.69 2.62
C LEU A 25 -1.40 -14.06 2.37
N ALA A 26 -1.56 -15.03 3.28
CA ALA A 26 -1.04 -16.39 3.07
C ALA A 26 -1.85 -17.14 2.01
N GLU A 27 -3.15 -16.85 1.90
CA GLU A 27 -4.07 -17.39 0.89
C GLU A 27 -3.80 -16.79 -0.49
N ASP A 28 -3.64 -15.47 -0.57
CA ASP A 28 -3.29 -14.79 -1.82
C ASP A 28 -2.15 -13.77 -1.62
N PRO A 29 -0.89 -14.23 -1.69
CA PRO A 29 0.29 -13.37 -1.57
C PRO A 29 0.44 -12.38 -2.73
N MET A 30 -0.26 -12.59 -3.86
CA MET A 30 -0.07 -11.83 -5.08
C MET A 30 -0.78 -10.47 -5.03
N LYS A 31 -1.80 -10.31 -4.17
CA LYS A 31 -2.53 -9.04 -3.93
C LYS A 31 -1.66 -7.85 -3.59
N VAL A 32 -0.49 -8.07 -2.99
CA VAL A 32 0.43 -6.98 -2.62
C VAL A 32 1.29 -6.47 -3.78
N ILE A 33 1.22 -7.13 -4.94
CA ILE A 33 1.98 -6.72 -6.12
C ILE A 33 1.12 -5.75 -6.92
N PRO A 34 1.64 -4.56 -7.27
CA PRO A 34 0.87 -3.64 -8.06
C PRO A 34 0.75 -4.13 -9.50
N GLU A 35 -0.42 -3.89 -10.12
CA GLU A 35 -0.63 -4.09 -11.54
C GLU A 35 0.14 -3.02 -12.32
N CYS A 36 1.10 -3.45 -13.14
CA CYS A 36 1.83 -2.56 -14.02
C CYS A 36 1.01 -2.36 -15.30
N GLN A 37 0.59 -1.13 -15.60
CA GLN A 37 -0.02 -0.79 -16.90
C GLN A 37 1.01 -0.79 -18.03
N ASP A 38 0.55 -0.82 -19.28
CA ASP A 38 1.38 -0.84 -20.49
C ASP A 38 2.34 0.36 -20.57
N SER A 39 1.98 1.50 -19.96
CA SER A 39 2.86 2.67 -19.83
C SER A 39 4.11 2.42 -18.95
N CYS A 40 4.15 1.30 -18.24
CA CYS A 40 5.26 0.87 -17.40
C CYS A 40 6.26 0.04 -18.23
N LEU A 41 7.07 0.72 -19.08
CA LEU A 41 8.08 0.09 -19.95
C LEU A 41 8.99 -0.93 -19.23
N PHE A 42 9.26 -0.74 -17.94
CA PHE A 42 10.08 -1.66 -17.13
C PHE A 42 9.43 -1.90 -15.77
N CYS A 43 8.49 -2.85 -15.72
CA CYS A 43 7.85 -3.27 -14.47
C CYS A 43 8.89 -3.85 -13.48
N LYS A 44 9.34 -3.03 -12.53
CA LYS A 44 10.34 -3.39 -11.51
C LYS A 44 9.92 -4.53 -10.58
N PHE A 45 8.65 -4.92 -10.63
CA PHE A 45 8.07 -5.94 -9.79
C PHE A 45 8.20 -7.36 -10.35
N GLY A 46 8.69 -7.56 -11.58
CA GLY A 46 8.83 -8.91 -12.17
C GLY A 46 9.69 -9.87 -11.34
N ARG A 47 10.78 -9.38 -10.72
CA ARG A 47 11.59 -10.19 -9.77
C ARG A 47 10.83 -10.50 -8.48
N ALA A 48 10.08 -9.53 -7.95
CA ALA A 48 9.26 -9.73 -6.75
C ALA A 48 8.13 -10.74 -7.01
N LYS A 49 7.43 -10.61 -8.14
CA LYS A 49 6.36 -11.53 -8.61
C LYS A 49 6.83 -12.97 -8.64
N ARG A 50 7.97 -13.25 -9.27
CA ARG A 50 8.55 -14.60 -9.32
C ARG A 50 8.92 -15.16 -7.95
N LYS A 51 9.35 -14.31 -7.00
CA LYS A 51 9.70 -14.75 -5.64
C LYS A 51 8.46 -14.97 -4.78
N ILE A 52 7.45 -14.11 -4.91
CA ILE A 52 6.18 -14.21 -4.18
C ILE A 52 5.41 -15.46 -4.63
N LYS A 53 5.33 -15.75 -5.93
CA LYS A 53 4.81 -17.04 -6.45
C LYS A 53 5.51 -18.28 -5.86
N LYS A 54 6.78 -18.16 -5.48
CA LYS A 54 7.49 -19.27 -4.79
C LYS A 54 7.09 -19.33 -3.32
N ILE A 55 6.91 -18.18 -2.66
CA ILE A 55 6.48 -18.09 -1.25
C ILE A 55 5.09 -18.69 -1.08
N GLU A 56 4.17 -18.42 -2.01
CA GLU A 56 2.81 -18.97 -2.07
C GLU A 56 2.79 -20.50 -1.93
N LYS A 57 3.66 -21.22 -2.65
CA LYS A 57 3.80 -22.69 -2.56
C LYS A 57 4.26 -23.20 -1.19
N TYR A 58 4.81 -22.33 -0.36
CA TYR A 58 5.35 -22.66 0.97
C TYR A 58 4.69 -21.83 2.07
N SER A 59 3.47 -21.33 1.85
CA SER A 59 2.73 -20.49 2.80
C SER A 59 2.51 -21.14 4.16
N ASN A 60 2.51 -22.48 4.24
CA ASN A 60 2.39 -23.24 5.50
C ASN A 60 3.72 -23.79 6.03
N ASN A 61 4.85 -23.56 5.35
CA ASN A 61 6.15 -24.10 5.75
C ASN A 61 7.01 -23.03 6.45
N GLU A 62 6.99 -23.06 7.78
CA GLU A 62 7.68 -22.09 8.64
C GLU A 62 9.18 -21.95 8.30
N LYS A 63 9.90 -23.08 8.19
CA LYS A 63 11.35 -23.10 7.89
C LYS A 63 11.67 -22.46 6.54
N LYS A 64 10.85 -22.70 5.51
CA LYS A 64 11.02 -22.09 4.19
C LYS A 64 10.71 -20.60 4.23
N LEU A 65 9.64 -20.20 4.93
CA LEU A 65 9.27 -18.80 5.09
C LEU A 65 10.35 -18.01 5.84
N GLU A 66 10.99 -18.59 6.86
CA GLU A 66 12.13 -17.97 7.53
C GLU A 66 13.29 -17.67 6.58
N LYS A 67 13.56 -18.58 5.64
CA LYS A 67 14.59 -18.39 4.60
C LYS A 67 14.18 -17.28 3.63
N TYR A 68 12.92 -17.26 3.17
CA TYR A 68 12.42 -16.23 2.25
C TYR A 68 12.29 -14.85 2.90
N ALA A 69 12.00 -14.78 4.20
CA ALA A 69 11.98 -13.53 4.96
C ALA A 69 13.38 -12.89 5.06
N LYS A 70 14.45 -13.66 4.82
CA LYS A 70 15.85 -13.20 4.84
C LYS A 70 16.44 -13.00 3.43
N ARG A 71 15.91 -13.67 2.39
CA ARG A 71 16.48 -13.69 1.02
C ARG A 71 15.44 -13.32 -0.04
N GLY A 72 15.82 -12.45 -0.98
CA GLY A 72 14.97 -12.07 -2.11
C GLY A 72 14.90 -10.56 -2.28
N THR A 73 13.90 -10.09 -3.03
CA THR A 73 13.59 -8.66 -3.11
C THR A 73 13.00 -8.16 -1.80
N ASP A 74 13.11 -6.87 -1.54
CA ASP A 74 12.62 -6.30 -0.29
C ASP A 74 11.12 -6.52 -0.07
N LEU A 75 10.33 -6.44 -1.15
CA LEU A 75 8.91 -6.76 -1.14
C LEU A 75 8.67 -8.25 -0.83
N SER A 76 9.37 -9.18 -1.49
CA SER A 76 9.20 -10.62 -1.23
C SER A 76 9.58 -11.02 0.19
N LYS A 77 10.61 -10.39 0.77
CA LYS A 77 10.99 -10.60 2.18
C LYS A 77 9.87 -10.13 3.12
N ALA A 78 9.20 -9.02 2.80
CA ALA A 78 8.11 -8.49 3.64
C ALA A 78 6.88 -9.40 3.60
N VAL A 79 6.53 -9.95 2.43
CA VAL A 79 5.46 -10.94 2.28
C VAL A 79 5.75 -12.18 3.12
N ALA A 80 6.93 -12.80 2.93
CA ALA A 80 7.31 -13.99 3.70
C ALA A 80 7.37 -13.71 5.21
N GLY A 81 7.89 -12.56 5.62
CA GLY A 81 7.94 -12.15 7.03
C GLY A 81 6.55 -11.95 7.64
N THR A 82 5.59 -11.44 6.86
CA THR A 82 4.20 -11.21 7.29
C THR A 82 3.45 -12.52 7.45
N ILE A 83 3.51 -13.41 6.46
CA ILE A 83 2.89 -14.75 6.54
C ILE A 83 3.47 -15.53 7.73
N LEU A 84 4.80 -15.53 7.89
CA LEU A 84 5.48 -16.18 9.01
C LEU A 84 5.05 -15.63 10.37
N PHE A 85 4.84 -14.31 10.47
CA PHE A 85 4.29 -13.70 11.68
C PHE A 85 2.86 -14.21 11.99
N GLY A 86 2.02 -14.37 10.96
CA GLY A 86 0.67 -14.93 11.10
C GLY A 86 0.66 -16.35 11.66
N ILE A 87 1.58 -17.21 11.19
CA ILE A 87 1.74 -18.59 11.67
C ILE A 87 2.17 -18.61 13.14
N GLN A 88 3.22 -17.85 13.49
CA GLN A 88 3.80 -17.88 14.83
C GLN A 88 2.95 -17.14 15.89
N LYS A 89 2.01 -16.26 15.46
CA LYS A 89 1.14 -15.45 16.34
C LYS A 89 1.90 -14.63 17.42
N GLU A 90 3.18 -14.31 17.16
CA GLU A 90 4.09 -13.73 18.14
C GLU A 90 3.86 -12.22 18.38
N ALA A 91 3.33 -11.85 19.55
CA ALA A 91 3.10 -10.45 19.93
C ALA A 91 4.39 -9.63 20.13
N LYS A 92 5.48 -10.26 20.58
CA LYS A 92 6.71 -9.57 21.02
C LYS A 92 7.43 -8.83 19.88
N LYS A 93 7.08 -9.10 18.62
CA LYS A 93 7.71 -8.51 17.44
C LYS A 93 7.00 -7.28 16.89
N ILE A 94 5.93 -6.80 17.54
CA ILE A 94 5.19 -5.61 17.08
C ILE A 94 5.87 -4.33 17.58
N THR A 95 6.04 -3.37 16.68
CA THR A 95 6.61 -2.05 16.94
C THR A 95 5.84 -0.99 16.12
N THR A 96 6.19 0.29 16.24
CA THR A 96 5.49 1.39 15.55
C THR A 96 6.36 2.09 14.50
N ALA A 97 5.69 2.59 13.47
CA ALA A 97 6.25 3.40 12.41
C ALA A 97 5.62 4.79 12.42
N LYS A 98 6.43 5.85 12.36
CA LYS A 98 5.92 7.21 12.18
C LYS A 98 5.44 7.37 10.73
N SER A 99 4.23 7.87 10.58
CA SER A 99 3.58 8.31 9.34
C SER A 99 3.06 9.73 9.55
N PRO A 100 2.84 10.54 8.48
CA PRO A 100 2.16 11.82 8.61
C PRO A 100 0.79 11.73 9.32
N GLU A 101 0.08 10.61 9.14
CA GLU A 101 -1.22 10.34 9.78
C GLU A 101 -1.10 9.77 11.20
N GLY A 102 0.12 9.64 11.75
CA GLY A 102 0.37 9.14 13.10
C GLY A 102 1.21 7.85 13.16
N GLU A 103 1.18 7.17 14.30
CA GLU A 103 1.94 5.92 14.50
C GLU A 103 1.21 4.70 13.94
N ILE A 104 1.86 3.94 13.06
CA ILE A 104 1.35 2.70 12.47
C ILE A 104 2.05 1.49 13.11
N ALA A 105 1.29 0.62 13.75
CA ALA A 105 1.82 -0.63 14.31
C ALA A 105 2.13 -1.65 13.21
N TYR A 106 3.26 -2.35 13.31
CA TYR A 106 3.63 -3.44 12.39
C TYR A 106 4.55 -4.45 13.09
N ALA A 107 4.52 -5.69 12.62
CA ALA A 107 5.41 -6.76 13.06
C ALA A 107 6.77 -6.69 12.33
N LYS A 108 7.85 -6.60 13.10
CA LYS A 108 9.23 -6.64 12.60
C LYS A 108 9.71 -8.10 12.52
N LYS A 109 9.31 -8.82 11.47
CA LYS A 109 9.76 -10.19 11.19
C LYS A 109 10.48 -10.26 9.84
N GLY A 110 11.65 -10.88 9.81
CA GLY A 110 12.50 -10.96 8.62
C GLY A 110 13.47 -9.79 8.47
N LYS A 111 14.03 -9.64 7.25
CA LYS A 111 15.02 -8.59 6.89
C LYS A 111 14.49 -7.61 5.85
N ALA A 112 13.18 -7.44 5.73
CA ALA A 112 12.59 -6.43 4.86
C ALA A 112 12.69 -5.03 5.48
N SER A 113 12.69 -3.98 4.64
CA SER A 113 12.65 -2.61 5.17
C SER A 113 11.34 -2.32 5.89
N LYS A 114 11.41 -1.36 6.82
CA LYS A 114 10.25 -0.90 7.61
C LYS A 114 9.07 -0.48 6.73
N LYS A 115 9.31 0.33 5.67
CA LYS A 115 8.26 0.79 4.76
C LYS A 115 7.58 -0.38 4.02
N ARG A 116 8.35 -1.39 3.61
CA ARG A 116 7.79 -2.62 3.00
C ARG A 116 6.95 -3.41 3.99
N LEU A 117 7.42 -3.63 5.21
CA LEU A 117 6.65 -4.36 6.22
C LEU A 117 5.34 -3.64 6.57
N VAL A 118 5.39 -2.32 6.76
CA VAL A 118 4.21 -1.50 7.04
C VAL A 118 3.20 -1.62 5.90
N GLY A 119 3.59 -1.35 4.65
CA GLY A 119 2.61 -1.39 3.56
C GLY A 119 2.08 -2.79 3.24
N VAL A 120 2.89 -3.84 3.40
CA VAL A 120 2.44 -5.23 3.16
C VAL A 120 1.50 -5.73 4.25
N GLN A 121 1.70 -5.34 5.51
CA GLN A 121 0.84 -5.79 6.61
C GLN A 121 -0.49 -5.05 6.70
N HIS A 122 -0.58 -3.88 6.07
CA HIS A 122 -1.78 -3.06 5.95
C HIS A 122 -2.22 -3.00 4.48
N PHE A 123 -2.20 -4.13 3.77
CA PHE A 123 -2.55 -4.21 2.35
C PHE A 123 -4.04 -3.95 2.08
N ASP A 124 -4.87 -4.13 3.11
CA ASP A 124 -6.30 -3.87 3.19
C ASP A 124 -6.64 -2.37 3.33
N ASP A 125 -5.69 -1.56 3.81
CA ASP A 125 -5.86 -0.11 3.94
C ASP A 125 -5.34 0.61 2.68
N PRO A 126 -6.20 1.29 1.91
CA PRO A 126 -5.82 1.94 0.66
C PRO A 126 -4.70 2.97 0.80
N LYS A 127 -4.59 3.65 1.94
CA LYS A 127 -3.54 4.65 2.16
C LYS A 127 -2.26 4.01 2.64
N LYS A 128 -2.35 3.12 3.64
CA LYS A 128 -1.16 2.53 4.26
C LYS A 128 -0.43 1.57 3.33
N ARG A 129 -1.14 0.83 2.45
CA ARG A 129 -0.49 -0.08 1.51
C ARG A 129 0.46 0.61 0.53
N LEU A 130 0.20 1.87 0.18
CA LEU A 130 1.08 2.66 -0.68
C LEU A 130 2.46 2.93 -0.05
N ILE A 131 2.59 2.84 1.28
CA ILE A 131 3.87 2.96 1.98
C ILE A 131 4.85 1.88 1.50
N ALA A 132 4.36 0.72 1.05
CA ALA A 132 5.21 -0.32 0.48
C ALA A 132 5.99 0.16 -0.75
N PHE A 133 5.52 1.18 -1.46
CA PHE A 133 6.09 1.62 -2.73
C PHE A 133 6.77 2.98 -2.65
N SER A 134 6.94 3.56 -1.45
CA SER A 134 7.52 4.90 -1.30
C SER A 134 8.92 5.04 -1.92
N LYS A 135 9.72 3.96 -1.91
CA LYS A 135 11.07 3.98 -2.51
C LYS A 135 11.01 4.10 -4.03
N GLU A 136 10.05 3.45 -4.66
CA GLU A 136 9.80 3.55 -6.09
C GLU A 136 9.16 4.89 -6.42
N ALA A 137 8.23 5.38 -5.58
CA ALA A 137 7.63 6.71 -5.74
C ALA A 137 8.68 7.84 -5.71
N GLN A 138 9.63 7.77 -4.78
CA GLN A 138 10.79 8.68 -4.72
C GLN A 138 11.69 8.62 -5.97
N LYS A 139 11.57 7.57 -6.79
CA LYS A 139 12.29 7.42 -8.06
C LYS A 139 11.44 7.83 -9.28
N GLY A 140 10.33 8.53 -9.03
CA GLY A 140 9.41 9.03 -10.05
C GLY A 140 8.41 8.00 -10.57
N TYR A 141 8.12 6.93 -9.83
CA TYR A 141 7.05 5.99 -10.19
C TYR A 141 5.72 6.42 -9.59
N TYR A 142 4.66 6.36 -10.38
CA TYR A 142 3.31 6.71 -9.94
C TYR A 142 2.53 5.45 -9.57
N PHE A 143 1.90 5.50 -8.39
CA PHE A 143 1.08 4.42 -7.83
C PHE A 143 -0.30 4.97 -7.45
N TYR A 144 -1.34 4.24 -7.81
CA TYR A 144 -2.73 4.56 -7.51
C TYR A 144 -3.36 3.41 -6.74
N SER A 145 -4.13 3.75 -5.72
CA SER A 145 -4.72 2.79 -4.79
C SER A 145 -6.23 2.70 -5.07
N LEU A 146 -6.65 1.60 -5.71
CA LEU A 146 -8.04 1.24 -5.99
C LEU A 146 -8.51 0.27 -4.92
N ASP A 147 -9.80 0.20 -4.59
CA ASP A 147 -10.27 -0.51 -3.37
C ASP A 147 -9.63 -1.91 -3.15
N ASP A 148 -9.52 -2.72 -4.19
CA ASP A 148 -8.95 -4.08 -4.15
C ASP A 148 -7.46 -4.19 -4.56
N LYS A 149 -6.88 -3.19 -5.22
CA LYS A 149 -5.55 -3.30 -5.84
C LYS A 149 -4.75 -2.01 -5.90
N VAL A 150 -3.46 -2.15 -6.18
CA VAL A 150 -2.58 -1.01 -6.48
C VAL A 150 -2.19 -1.05 -7.94
N VAL A 151 -2.28 0.07 -8.63
CA VAL A 151 -1.86 0.21 -10.03
C VAL A 151 -0.59 1.05 -10.11
N CYS A 152 0.40 0.58 -10.86
CA CYS A 152 1.63 1.29 -11.17
C CYS A 152 1.61 1.73 -12.64
N THR A 153 1.71 3.03 -12.89
CA THR A 153 1.65 3.59 -14.25
C THR A 153 3.03 3.94 -14.80
N GLY A 154 4.09 3.48 -14.12
CA GLY A 154 5.47 3.75 -14.47
C GLY A 154 5.88 5.18 -14.13
N LYS A 155 6.66 5.82 -15.00
CA LYS A 155 7.15 7.19 -14.81
C LYS A 155 6.22 8.28 -15.31
N LYS A 156 5.04 7.91 -15.83
CA LYS A 156 4.04 8.86 -16.30
C LYS A 156 2.86 8.90 -15.31
N PRO A 157 2.39 10.09 -14.94
CA PRO A 157 1.23 10.25 -14.08
C PRO A 157 -0.07 10.04 -14.87
N ASN A 158 -0.43 8.79 -15.10
CA ASN A 158 -1.58 8.41 -15.90
C ASN A 158 -2.62 7.68 -15.03
N PRO A 159 -3.36 8.39 -14.15
CA PRO A 159 -4.28 7.76 -13.22
C PRO A 159 -5.31 6.87 -13.95
N PRO A 160 -5.58 5.65 -13.47
CA PRO A 160 -6.66 4.82 -14.01
C PRO A 160 -8.02 5.54 -13.93
N LYS A 161 -8.88 5.35 -14.94
CA LYS A 161 -10.23 5.96 -14.97
C LYS A 161 -11.05 5.64 -13.72
N GLU A 162 -10.95 4.40 -13.24
CA GLU A 162 -11.59 3.92 -12.00
C GLU A 162 -11.11 4.72 -10.77
N PHE A 163 -9.81 5.01 -10.70
CA PHE A 163 -9.25 5.81 -9.60
C PHE A 163 -9.85 7.21 -9.62
N VAL A 164 -9.88 7.86 -10.79
CA VAL A 164 -10.47 9.21 -10.93
C VAL A 164 -11.94 9.21 -10.53
N LYS A 165 -12.72 8.21 -10.98
CA LYS A 165 -14.13 8.09 -10.63
C LYS A 165 -14.33 7.97 -9.10
N SER A 166 -13.63 7.02 -8.47
CA SER A 166 -13.70 6.81 -7.01
C SER A 166 -13.21 8.03 -6.21
N ALA A 167 -12.21 8.75 -6.72
CA ALA A 167 -11.72 9.96 -6.09
C ALA A 167 -12.76 11.07 -6.10
N VAL A 168 -13.47 11.26 -7.23
CA VAL A 168 -14.53 12.26 -7.36
C VAL A 168 -15.74 11.92 -6.50
N GLU A 169 -16.14 10.64 -6.45
CA GLU A 169 -17.26 10.18 -5.61
C GLU A 169 -17.02 10.39 -4.11
N ARG A 170 -15.75 10.43 -3.66
CA ARG A 170 -15.39 10.70 -2.25
C ARG A 170 -15.42 12.17 -1.89
N ILE A 171 -15.54 13.07 -2.86
CA ILE A 171 -15.60 14.50 -2.60
C ILE A 171 -17.02 14.80 -2.06
N PRO A 172 -17.16 15.49 -0.92
CA PRO A 172 -18.47 15.73 -0.28
C PRO A 172 -19.34 16.75 -1.04
N TYR A 173 -18.93 17.16 -2.24
CA TYR A 173 -19.61 18.16 -3.05
C TYR A 173 -20.35 17.50 -4.20
N ASN A 174 -21.50 18.05 -4.58
CA ASN A 174 -22.25 17.60 -5.75
C ASN A 174 -21.49 18.02 -7.01
N ILE A 175 -20.69 17.11 -7.57
CA ILE A 175 -19.83 17.36 -8.73
C ILE A 175 -20.44 16.65 -9.94
N SER A 176 -20.70 17.43 -11.00
CA SER A 176 -21.19 16.92 -12.28
C SER A 176 -20.08 16.93 -13.33
N LYS A 177 -19.99 15.85 -14.10
CA LYS A 177 -19.06 15.76 -15.24
C LYS A 177 -19.66 16.47 -16.45
N ARG A 178 -18.97 17.49 -16.99
CA ARG A 178 -19.35 18.21 -18.21
C ARG A 178 -18.12 18.35 -19.10
N ASN A 179 -18.23 18.00 -20.38
CA ASN A 179 -17.14 18.16 -21.37
C ASN A 179 -15.77 17.58 -20.94
N GLY A 180 -15.77 16.48 -20.18
CA GLY A 180 -14.53 15.85 -19.71
C GLY A 180 -13.93 16.47 -18.44
N THR A 181 -14.47 17.59 -17.94
CA THR A 181 -14.10 18.21 -16.67
C THR A 181 -15.16 17.99 -15.59
N TYR A 182 -14.74 18.03 -14.33
CA TYR A 182 -15.61 17.88 -13.17
C TYR A 182 -15.94 19.28 -12.62
N SER A 183 -17.22 19.60 -12.48
CA SER A 183 -17.70 20.93 -12.09
C SER A 183 -18.66 20.86 -10.91
N CYS A 184 -18.53 21.78 -9.95
CA CYS A 184 -19.46 21.88 -8.82
C CYS A 184 -20.87 22.26 -9.30
N GLY A 185 -21.89 21.53 -8.85
CA GLY A 185 -23.30 21.73 -9.22
C GLY A 185 -23.87 23.09 -8.80
N HIS A 186 -23.19 23.83 -7.92
CA HIS A 186 -23.54 25.20 -7.54
C HIS A 186 -23.16 26.24 -8.60
N ILE A 187 -22.36 25.88 -9.60
CA ILE A 187 -21.94 26.79 -10.66
C ILE A 187 -23.09 26.95 -11.67
N ARG A 188 -24.03 27.86 -11.36
CA ARG A 188 -25.03 28.36 -12.31
C ARG A 188 -24.38 29.42 -13.21
N LYS A 189 -24.15 29.02 -14.47
CA LYS A 189 -23.86 29.75 -15.71
C LYS A 189 -22.96 31.00 -15.76
N GLU A 190 -22.78 31.85 -14.74
CA GLU A 190 -22.02 33.10 -14.94
C GLU A 190 -21.16 33.59 -13.77
N ARG A 191 -21.08 32.89 -12.62
CA ARG A 191 -20.13 33.28 -11.55
C ARG A 191 -19.41 32.09 -10.94
N GLY A 192 -18.08 32.16 -10.97
CA GLY A 192 -17.15 31.28 -10.27
C GLY A 192 -16.96 29.92 -10.91
N ARG A 193 -15.99 29.80 -11.82
CA ARG A 193 -15.43 28.48 -12.18
C ARG A 193 -14.41 28.10 -11.11
N LEU A 194 -14.59 26.95 -10.48
CA LEU A 194 -13.53 26.24 -9.78
C LEU A 194 -12.94 25.27 -10.79
N ASP A 195 -11.94 25.73 -11.54
CA ASP A 195 -11.19 24.87 -12.46
C ASP A 195 -10.21 24.05 -11.61
N LEU A 196 -10.57 22.78 -11.39
CA LEU A 196 -9.70 21.82 -10.72
C LEU A 196 -8.74 21.24 -11.75
N ASP A 197 -7.60 21.90 -11.92
CA ASP A 197 -6.49 21.32 -12.66
C ASP A 197 -5.80 20.25 -11.80
N TRP A 198 -5.76 19.02 -12.31
CA TRP A 198 -5.00 17.96 -11.69
C TRP A 198 -3.52 18.18 -12.02
N GLU A 199 -2.84 18.93 -11.16
CA GLU A 199 -1.39 19.04 -11.25
C GLU A 199 -0.74 17.75 -10.75
N SER A 200 -0.21 16.99 -11.68
CA SER A 200 0.61 15.84 -11.31
C SER A 200 1.87 16.30 -10.58
N ALA A 201 2.30 15.50 -9.58
CA ALA A 201 3.42 15.74 -8.66
C ALA A 201 4.84 15.86 -9.29
N GLY A 202 4.94 16.21 -10.57
CA GLY A 202 6.19 16.38 -11.32
C GLY A 202 6.28 17.65 -12.15
N LYS A 203 5.36 18.62 -11.99
CA LYS A 203 5.59 19.99 -12.43
C LYS A 203 6.23 20.76 -11.27
N THR A 204 7.49 21.15 -11.45
CA THR A 204 8.13 22.27 -10.75
C THR A 204 7.60 23.59 -11.29
#